data_AF-A0A973SG37-F1
#
_entry.id   AF-A0A973SG37-F1
#
_cell.length_a   1.000
_cell.length_b   1.000
_cell.length_c   1.000
_cell.angle_alpha   90.00
_cell.angle_beta   90.00
_cell.angle_gamma   90.00
#
_symmetry.space_group_name_H-M   'P 1'
#
loop_
_entity.id
_entity.type
_entity.pdbx_description
1 polymer ?
#
loop_
_entity_poly.entity_id
_entity_poly.type
_entity_poly.pdbx_seq_one_letter_code
_entity_poly.pdbx_strand_id
1 'polypeptide(L)'
;LAVSTVASAVAACAKTVEPVGVLIADHIAGAGLAHLDETGFRTAGACHWLHSACTPDAVFLTVHRKRGVEAIDAAGILPRFTGAAVHDAWAPYDTYRKAVHLLCSAHILRELIAVTETAKGRTKKMAEQAATALRELKKAADAARERGWQATSCPGRRWR
;
A
#
# COMPACT_ATOMS: atom_id res chain seq x y z
N LEU A 1 -1.65 -11.95 -36.80
CA LEU A 1 -1.12 -12.53 -35.56
C LEU A 1 -2.27 -13.25 -34.84
N ALA A 2 -2.13 -14.54 -34.54
CA ALA A 2 -3.15 -15.28 -33.78
C ALA A 2 -3.05 -14.96 -32.28
N VAL A 3 -4.18 -15.02 -31.57
CA VAL A 3 -4.22 -14.79 -30.11
C VAL A 3 -3.29 -15.73 -29.35
N SER A 4 -3.20 -16.99 -29.79
CA SER A 4 -2.31 -18.01 -29.23
C SER A 4 -0.83 -17.64 -29.34
N THR A 5 -0.42 -17.03 -30.45
CA THR A 5 0.96 -16.57 -30.65
C THR A 5 1.32 -15.46 -29.67
N VAL A 6 0.43 -14.47 -29.49
CA VAL A 6 0.64 -13.37 -28.54
C VAL A 6 0.66 -13.90 -27.10
N ALA A 7 -0.27 -14.78 -26.72
CA ALA A 7 -0.31 -15.36 -25.38
C ALA A 7 0.96 -16.17 -25.05
N SER A 8 1.47 -16.94 -26.01
CA SER A 8 2.70 -17.72 -25.83
C SER A 8 3.93 -16.82 -25.67
N ALA A 9 4.01 -15.73 -26.44
CA ALA A 9 5.07 -14.74 -26.32
C ALA A 9 5.04 -14.04 -24.94
N VAL A 10 3.85 -13.65 -24.47
CA VAL A 10 3.68 -13.05 -23.13
C VAL A 10 4.12 -14.03 -22.04
N ALA A 11 3.73 -15.31 -22.13
CA ALA A 11 4.12 -16.33 -21.15
C ALA A 11 5.64 -16.58 -21.14
N ALA A 12 6.29 -16.57 -22.31
CA ALA A 12 7.74 -16.69 -22.40
C ALA A 12 8.45 -15.48 -21.78
N CYS A 13 8.01 -14.26 -22.10
CA CYS A 13 8.54 -13.03 -21.50
C CYS A 13 8.36 -13.01 -19.98
N ALA A 14 7.18 -13.42 -19.48
CA ALA A 14 6.90 -13.49 -18.05
C ALA A 14 7.89 -14.39 -17.30
N LYS A 15 8.21 -15.57 -17.85
CA LYS A 15 9.23 -16.47 -17.28
C LYS A 15 10.61 -15.83 -17.27
N THR A 16 10.98 -15.12 -18.34
CA THR A 16 12.29 -14.47 -18.44
C THR A 16 12.47 -13.37 -17.39
N VAL A 17 11.40 -12.64 -17.05
CA VAL A 17 11.46 -11.54 -16.06
C VAL A 17 11.16 -11.96 -14.63
N GLU A 18 10.80 -13.22 -14.40
CA GLU A 18 10.48 -13.75 -13.06
C GLU A 18 11.59 -13.50 -12.01
N PRO A 19 12.90 -13.68 -12.33
CA PRO A 19 13.97 -13.36 -11.39
C PRO A 19 14.03 -11.87 -11.00
N VAL A 20 13.62 -10.96 -11.90
CA VAL A 20 13.55 -9.53 -11.62
C VAL A 20 12.48 -9.25 -10.57
N GLY A 21 11.36 -9.98 -10.60
CA GLY A 21 10.32 -9.89 -9.57
C GLY A 21 10.86 -10.20 -8.17
N VAL A 22 11.71 -11.21 -8.05
CA VAL A 22 12.37 -11.57 -6.77
C VAL A 22 13.29 -10.43 -6.30
N LEU A 23 14.11 -9.87 -7.19
CA LEU A 23 15.00 -8.75 -6.87
C LEU A 23 14.21 -7.50 -6.40
N ILE A 24 13.09 -7.20 -7.06
CA ILE A 24 12.21 -6.09 -6.65
C ILE A 24 11.61 -6.37 -5.27
N ALA A 25 11.10 -7.58 -5.04
CA ALA A 25 10.52 -7.94 -3.74
C ALA A 25 11.58 -7.87 -2.61
N ASP A 26 12.81 -8.30 -2.88
CA ASP A 26 13.94 -8.19 -1.95
C ASP A 26 14.31 -6.73 -1.65
N HIS A 27 14.37 -5.88 -2.68
CA HIS A 27 14.62 -4.45 -2.53
C HIS A 27 13.57 -3.78 -1.64
N ILE A 28 12.29 -4.06 -1.89
CA ILE A 28 11.20 -3.51 -1.10
C ILE A 28 11.24 -4.06 0.34
N ALA A 29 11.53 -5.36 0.51
CA ALA A 29 11.63 -5.98 1.83
C ALA A 29 12.77 -5.39 2.69
N GLY A 30 13.84 -4.93 2.05
CA GLY A 30 14.98 -4.25 2.71
C GLY A 30 14.80 -2.73 2.89
N ALA A 31 13.73 -2.14 2.38
CA ALA A 31 13.52 -0.70 2.43
C ALA A 31 13.14 -0.20 3.84
N GLY A 32 13.51 1.05 4.15
CA GLY A 32 13.11 1.70 5.41
C GLY A 32 11.63 2.08 5.44
N LEU A 33 10.98 2.21 4.29
CA LEU A 33 9.56 2.54 4.15
C LEU A 33 9.01 1.91 2.88
N ALA A 34 7.82 1.34 2.95
CA ALA A 34 7.09 0.80 1.80
C ALA A 34 5.61 1.12 1.91
N HIS A 35 4.96 1.34 0.78
CA HIS A 35 3.51 1.50 0.67
C HIS A 35 2.90 0.17 0.22
N LEU A 36 1.83 -0.26 0.89
CA LEU A 36 1.11 -1.49 0.57
C LEU A 36 -0.38 -1.19 0.39
N ASP A 37 -0.96 -1.81 -0.63
CA ASP A 37 -2.39 -1.68 -0.94
C ASP A 37 -2.92 -2.93 -1.63
N GLU A 38 -4.23 -3.13 -1.54
CA GLU A 38 -4.92 -4.27 -2.13
C GLU A 38 -6.20 -3.82 -2.83
N THR A 39 -6.42 -4.31 -4.05
CA THR A 39 -7.64 -4.00 -4.79
C THR A 39 -8.22 -5.25 -5.45
N GLY A 40 -9.55 -5.26 -5.61
CA GLY A 40 -10.25 -6.33 -6.29
C GLY A 40 -9.83 -6.39 -7.76
N PHE A 41 -9.51 -7.59 -8.24
CA PHE A 41 -9.06 -7.85 -9.60
C PHE A 41 -9.88 -8.99 -10.21
N ARG A 42 -10.58 -8.76 -11.31
CA ARG A 42 -11.38 -9.82 -11.95
C ARG A 42 -10.62 -10.46 -13.11
N THR A 43 -10.46 -11.77 -13.05
CA THR A 43 -9.81 -12.57 -14.10
C THR A 43 -10.46 -13.94 -14.19
N ALA A 44 -10.53 -14.50 -15.40
CA ALA A 44 -11.13 -15.81 -15.69
C ALA A 44 -12.54 -16.01 -15.07
N GLY A 45 -13.37 -14.96 -15.05
CA GLY A 45 -14.72 -15.01 -14.49
C GLY A 45 -14.79 -15.06 -12.95
N ALA A 46 -13.66 -14.93 -12.25
CA ALA A 46 -13.60 -14.97 -10.79
C ALA A 46 -13.02 -13.68 -10.18
N CYS A 47 -13.35 -13.44 -8.92
CA CYS A 47 -12.73 -12.39 -8.13
C CYS A 47 -11.38 -12.87 -7.59
N HIS A 48 -10.32 -12.14 -7.91
CA HIS A 48 -8.98 -12.23 -7.37
C HIS A 48 -8.64 -10.89 -6.68
N TRP A 49 -7.46 -10.82 -6.09
CA TRP A 49 -6.95 -9.63 -5.42
C TRP A 49 -5.57 -9.30 -5.99
N LEU A 50 -5.39 -8.05 -6.40
CA LEU A 50 -4.11 -7.49 -6.77
C LEU A 50 -3.51 -6.85 -5.52
N HIS A 51 -2.35 -7.35 -5.11
CA HIS A 51 -1.57 -6.81 -4.01
C HIS A 51 -0.43 -6.00 -4.60
N SER A 52 -0.23 -4.79 -4.06
CA SER A 52 0.85 -3.91 -4.44
C SER A 52 1.74 -3.63 -3.25
N ALA A 53 3.05 -3.61 -3.49
CA ALA A 53 4.04 -3.08 -2.58
C ALA A 53 4.96 -2.17 -3.38
N CYS A 54 5.27 -0.97 -2.87
CA CYS A 54 6.16 -0.06 -3.56
C CYS A 54 7.00 0.83 -2.64
N THR A 55 8.14 1.22 -3.19
CA THR A 55 9.04 2.29 -2.73
C THR A 55 9.04 3.39 -3.80
N PRO A 56 9.74 4.52 -3.61
CA PRO A 56 9.84 5.56 -4.65
C PRO A 56 10.41 5.07 -5.99
N ASP A 57 11.20 3.98 -5.97
CA ASP A 57 11.98 3.47 -7.10
C ASP A 57 11.62 2.03 -7.52
N ALA A 58 10.74 1.33 -6.80
CA ALA A 58 10.37 -0.05 -7.10
C ALA A 58 8.89 -0.33 -6.84
N VAL A 59 8.28 -1.17 -7.69
CA VAL A 59 6.89 -1.62 -7.56
C VAL A 59 6.81 -3.13 -7.78
N PHE A 60 6.20 -3.84 -6.85
CA PHE A 60 5.89 -5.25 -6.95
C PHE A 60 4.39 -5.47 -6.92
N LEU A 61 3.89 -6.24 -7.89
CA LEU A 61 2.48 -6.56 -8.06
C LEU A 61 2.28 -8.07 -8.07
N THR A 62 1.36 -8.57 -7.26
CA THR A 62 0.97 -9.99 -7.24
C THR A 62 -0.52 -10.16 -7.29
N VAL A 63 -0.99 -11.21 -7.95
CA VAL A 63 -2.42 -11.54 -8.03
C VAL A 63 -2.67 -12.85 -7.29
N HIS A 64 -3.60 -12.82 -6.34
CA HIS A 64 -3.96 -13.96 -5.53
C HIS A 64 -5.47 -14.20 -5.52
N ARG A 65 -5.92 -15.46 -5.34
CA ARG A 65 -7.36 -15.78 -5.32
C ARG A 65 -8.05 -15.29 -4.05
N LYS A 66 -7.30 -15.21 -2.95
CA LYS A 66 -7.77 -14.74 -1.66
C LYS A 66 -7.18 -13.39 -1.34
N ARG A 67 -7.85 -12.67 -0.44
CA ARG A 67 -7.35 -11.47 0.24
C ARG A 67 -6.75 -11.86 1.60
N GLY A 68 -5.84 -11.06 2.13
CA GLY A 68 -5.42 -11.15 3.55
C GLY A 68 -4.13 -11.89 3.76
N VAL A 69 -3.90 -12.33 5.01
CA VAL A 69 -2.62 -12.85 5.48
C VAL A 69 -2.04 -13.90 4.53
N GLU A 70 -2.85 -14.87 4.07
CA GLU A 70 -2.38 -15.90 3.13
C GLU A 70 -1.82 -15.31 1.83
N ALA A 71 -2.47 -14.28 1.28
CA ALA A 71 -2.06 -13.62 0.05
C ALA A 71 -0.86 -12.69 0.26
N ILE A 72 -0.84 -11.97 1.38
CA ILE A 72 0.26 -11.11 1.78
C ILE A 72 1.53 -11.95 2.05
N ASP A 73 1.38 -13.10 2.70
CA ASP A 73 2.46 -14.04 2.93
C ASP A 73 2.99 -14.63 1.62
N ALA A 74 2.10 -14.99 0.69
CA ALA A 74 2.46 -15.46 -0.64
C ALA A 74 3.24 -14.40 -1.46
N ALA A 75 2.97 -13.11 -1.24
CA ALA A 75 3.75 -12.02 -1.86
C ALA A 75 5.19 -11.92 -1.30
N GLY A 76 5.46 -12.48 -0.12
CA GLY A 76 6.82 -12.68 0.40
C GLY A 76 7.55 -11.41 0.84
N ILE A 77 6.87 -10.25 0.95
CA ILE A 77 7.49 -8.98 1.37
C ILE A 77 7.26 -8.73 2.85
N LEU A 78 6.00 -8.56 3.25
CA LEU A 78 5.66 -8.10 4.60
C LEU A 78 6.07 -9.06 5.74
N PRO A 79 6.09 -10.40 5.58
CA PRO A 79 6.59 -11.33 6.62
C PRO A 79 8.03 -11.05 7.11
N ARG A 80 8.85 -10.44 6.25
CA ARG A 80 10.27 -10.14 6.49
C ARG A 80 10.58 -8.64 6.53
N PHE A 81 9.58 -7.78 6.32
CA PHE A 81 9.74 -6.34 6.32
C PHE A 81 9.81 -5.80 7.76
N THR A 82 10.77 -4.93 8.03
CA THR A 82 10.99 -4.31 9.36
C THR A 82 10.93 -2.79 9.34
N GLY A 83 10.70 -2.19 8.17
CA GLY A 83 10.59 -0.74 8.00
C GLY A 83 9.20 -0.20 8.37
N ALA A 84 8.93 1.02 7.92
CA ALA A 84 7.62 1.65 8.05
C ALA A 84 6.68 1.22 6.91
N ALA A 85 5.64 0.45 7.24
CA ALA A 85 4.63 -0.01 6.32
C ALA A 85 3.47 1.00 6.29
N VAL A 86 3.30 1.68 5.16
CA VAL A 86 2.18 2.60 4.92
C VAL A 86 1.05 1.86 4.22
N HIS A 87 -0.08 1.66 4.90
CA HIS A 87 -1.23 0.92 4.37
C HIS A 87 -2.56 1.53 4.84
N ASP A 88 -3.69 0.98 4.41
CA ASP A 88 -5.03 1.36 4.90
C ASP A 88 -5.28 0.84 6.33
N ALA A 89 -6.44 1.11 6.93
CA ALA A 89 -6.74 0.65 8.30
C ALA A 89 -7.20 -0.82 8.34
N TRP A 90 -6.67 -1.69 7.47
CA TRP A 90 -7.14 -3.06 7.35
C TRP A 90 -6.44 -4.02 8.31
N ALA A 91 -7.23 -4.65 9.19
CA ALA A 91 -6.77 -5.43 10.33
C ALA A 91 -5.72 -6.54 10.06
N PRO A 92 -5.71 -7.25 8.90
CA PRO A 92 -4.68 -8.23 8.61
C PRO A 92 -3.25 -7.69 8.61
N TYR A 93 -3.06 -6.40 8.28
CA TYR A 93 -1.74 -5.78 8.38
C TYR A 93 -1.21 -5.76 9.81
N ASP A 94 -2.08 -5.66 10.83
CA ASP A 94 -1.67 -5.59 12.24
C ASP A 94 -1.04 -6.91 12.76
N THR A 95 -1.11 -7.98 11.97
CA THR A 95 -0.43 -9.25 12.27
C THR A 95 1.09 -9.17 12.08
N TYR A 96 1.58 -8.21 11.29
CA TYR A 96 2.99 -8.06 10.90
C TYR A 96 3.79 -7.18 11.88
N ARG A 97 3.88 -7.63 13.12
CA ARG A 97 4.42 -6.87 14.28
C ARG A 97 5.89 -6.43 14.20
N LYS A 98 6.63 -6.89 13.18
CA LYS A 98 8.01 -6.46 12.93
C LYS A 98 8.08 -5.12 12.21
N ALA A 99 7.03 -4.76 11.47
CA ALA A 99 6.92 -3.48 10.80
C ALA A 99 6.42 -2.39 11.75
N VAL A 100 6.77 -1.14 11.44
CA VAL A 100 6.11 0.03 12.01
C VAL A 100 4.93 0.40 11.12
N HIS A 101 3.72 0.39 11.66
CA HIS A 101 2.51 0.65 10.88
C HIS A 101 2.18 2.14 10.81
N LEU A 102 1.98 2.65 9.60
CA LEU A 102 1.55 4.01 9.31
C LEU A 102 0.28 3.96 8.46
N LEU A 103 -0.72 4.77 8.83
CA LEU A 103 -1.92 4.88 8.02
C LEU A 103 -1.69 5.77 6.81
N CYS A 104 -2.16 5.30 5.65
CA CYS A 104 -2.12 6.04 4.41
C CYS A 104 -3.08 7.24 4.46
N SER A 105 -2.55 8.46 4.37
CA SER A 105 -3.34 9.69 4.39
C SER A 105 -4.40 9.74 3.28
N ALA A 106 -4.14 9.14 2.12
CA ALA A 106 -5.13 9.09 1.03
C ALA A 106 -6.32 8.19 1.38
N HIS A 107 -6.09 7.07 2.09
CA HIS A 107 -7.15 6.22 2.61
C HIS A 107 -7.94 6.93 3.70
N ILE A 108 -7.27 7.52 4.69
CA ILE A 108 -7.93 8.31 5.74
C ILE A 108 -8.82 9.39 5.13
N LEU A 109 -8.32 10.13 4.15
CA LEU A 109 -9.07 11.20 3.50
C LEU A 109 -10.34 10.68 2.79
N ARG A 110 -10.27 9.53 2.12
CA ARG A 110 -11.44 8.91 1.49
C ARG A 110 -12.48 8.49 2.52
N GLU A 111 -12.07 7.86 3.61
CA GLU A 111 -12.98 7.47 4.70
C GLU A 111 -13.63 8.70 5.34
N LEU A 112 -12.87 9.77 5.58
CA LEU A 112 -13.41 11.01 6.12
C LEU A 112 -14.45 11.63 5.16
N ILE A 113 -14.18 11.65 3.85
CA ILE A 113 -15.13 12.14 2.85
C ILE A 113 -16.43 11.30 2.89
N ALA A 114 -16.33 9.97 2.93
CA ALA A 114 -17.50 9.10 3.04
C ALA A 114 -18.33 9.41 4.30
N VAL A 115 -17.68 9.71 5.43
CA VAL A 115 -18.38 10.17 6.65
C VAL A 115 -19.08 11.51 6.43
N THR A 116 -18.47 12.47 5.72
CA THR A 116 -19.12 13.77 5.44
C THR A 116 -20.35 13.66 4.53
N GLU A 117 -20.38 12.64 3.68
CA GLU A 117 -21.49 12.36 2.75
C GLU A 117 -22.64 11.64 3.46
N THR A 118 -22.34 10.79 4.46
CA THR A 118 -23.32 9.91 5.09
C THR A 118 -23.79 10.37 6.48
N ALA A 119 -22.96 11.07 7.24
CA ALA A 119 -23.26 11.49 8.60
C ALA A 119 -23.89 12.89 8.67
N LYS A 120 -24.47 13.23 9.84
CA LYS A 120 -25.06 14.54 10.14
C LYS A 120 -24.53 15.10 11.46
N GLY A 121 -24.81 16.38 11.71
CA GLY A 121 -24.53 17.04 12.98
C GLY A 121 -23.03 17.06 13.33
N ARG A 122 -22.71 16.69 14.58
CA ARG A 122 -21.34 16.76 15.12
C ARG A 122 -20.36 15.86 14.36
N THR A 123 -20.77 14.64 14.01
CA THR A 123 -19.92 13.66 13.33
C THR A 123 -19.44 14.17 11.97
N LYS A 124 -20.35 14.73 11.16
CA LYS A 124 -19.99 15.35 9.88
C LYS A 124 -18.99 16.49 10.07
N LYS A 125 -19.27 17.41 11.00
CA LYS A 125 -18.38 18.56 11.27
C LYS A 125 -16.98 18.10 11.71
N MET A 126 -16.88 17.07 12.55
CA MET A 126 -15.59 16.50 12.97
C MET A 126 -14.84 15.88 11.79
N ALA A 127 -15.53 15.18 10.89
CA ALA A 127 -14.91 14.61 9.70
C ALA A 127 -14.40 15.70 8.72
N GLU A 128 -15.17 16.77 8.51
CA GLU A 128 -14.76 17.94 7.71
C GLU A 128 -13.52 18.63 8.30
N GLN A 129 -13.49 18.81 9.62
CA GLN A 129 -12.34 19.39 10.33
C GLN A 129 -11.11 18.49 10.23
N ALA A 130 -11.26 17.18 10.42
CA ALA A 130 -10.18 16.21 10.28
C ALA A 130 -9.63 16.16 8.85
N ALA A 131 -10.50 16.19 7.84
CA ALA A 131 -10.08 16.21 6.44
C ALA A 131 -9.32 17.49 6.08
N THR A 132 -9.76 18.63 6.62
CA THR A 132 -9.06 19.91 6.48
C THR A 132 -7.69 19.86 7.14
N ALA A 133 -7.62 19.42 8.40
CA ALA A 133 -6.36 19.32 9.14
C ALA A 133 -5.35 18.40 8.43
N LEU A 134 -5.80 17.26 7.89
CA LEU A 134 -4.94 16.34 7.15
C LEU A 134 -4.35 16.97 5.89
N ARG A 135 -5.14 17.76 5.15
CA ARG A 135 -4.67 18.49 3.96
C ARG A 135 -3.67 19.59 4.34
N GLU A 136 -3.93 20.33 5.41
CA GLU A 136 -3.02 21.37 5.90
C GLU A 136 -1.69 20.78 6.40
N LEU A 137 -1.72 19.64 7.10
CA LEU A 137 -0.51 18.91 7.49
C LEU A 137 0.31 18.46 6.27
N LYS A 138 -0.34 17.99 5.21
CA LYS A 138 0.36 17.63 3.97
C LYS A 138 1.04 18.84 3.32
N LYS A 139 0.33 19.97 3.20
CA LYS A 139 0.90 21.22 2.67
C LYS A 139 2.10 21.69 3.50
N ALA A 140 1.99 21.67 4.83
CA ALA A 140 3.08 22.03 5.72
C ALA A 140 4.29 21.10 5.56
N ALA A 141 4.05 19.78 5.43
CA ALA A 141 5.11 18.81 5.20
C ALA A 141 5.81 19.01 3.84
N ASP A 142 5.07 19.34 2.78
CA ASP A 142 5.64 19.64 1.46
C ASP A 142 6.48 20.92 1.50
N ALA A 143 5.95 22.00 2.09
CA ALA A 143 6.68 23.25 2.25
C ALA A 143 7.96 23.08 3.09
N ALA A 144 7.96 22.18 4.09
CA ALA A 144 9.16 21.85 4.85
C ALA A 144 10.20 21.12 3.98
N ARG A 145 9.77 20.17 3.13
CA ARG A 145 10.66 19.45 2.20
C ARG A 145 11.29 20.38 1.17
N GLU A 146 10.51 21.32 0.63
CA GLU A 146 11.01 22.36 -0.28
C GLU A 146 12.09 23.24 0.36
N ARG A 147 11.99 23.46 1.68
CA ARG A 147 13.02 24.16 2.48
C ARG A 147 14.22 23.27 2.84
N GLY A 148 14.28 22.04 2.34
CA GLY A 148 15.34 21.07 2.63
C GLY A 148 15.23 20.37 3.97
N TRP A 149 14.09 20.48 4.67
CA TRP A 149 13.90 19.78 5.94
C TRP A 149 13.68 18.30 5.66
N GLN A 150 14.48 17.46 6.31
CA GLN A 150 14.37 16.01 6.19
C GLN A 150 13.38 15.47 7.23
N ALA A 151 12.70 14.38 6.86
CA ALA A 151 11.91 13.64 7.82
C ALA A 151 12.83 13.12 8.93
N THR A 152 12.51 13.43 10.19
CA THR A 152 13.20 12.80 11.32
C THR A 152 12.82 11.33 11.37
N SER A 153 13.76 10.45 11.75
CA SER A 153 13.45 9.06 12.01
C SER A 153 12.29 9.01 13.02
N CYS A 154 11.15 8.42 12.64
CA CYS A 154 10.03 8.27 13.56
C CYS A 154 10.51 7.37 14.71
N PRO A 155 10.67 7.88 15.95
CA PRO A 155 10.99 7.02 17.07
C PRO A 155 9.79 6.09 17.25
N GLY A 156 9.99 4.79 17.05
CA GLY A 156 8.94 3.78 16.94
C GLY A 156 7.92 3.85 18.07
N ARG A 157 6.85 4.66 17.88
CA ARG A 157 5.69 4.63 18.74
C ARG A 157 4.83 3.46 18.28
N ARG A 158 4.97 2.36 19.00
CA ARG A 158 4.04 1.24 18.99
C ARG A 158 2.68 1.81 19.38
N TRP A 159 1.75 1.90 18.43
CA TRP A 159 0.34 2.13 18.75
C TRP A 159 -0.09 0.97 19.66
N ARG A 160 -0.46 1.32 20.91
CA ARG A 160 -0.99 0.37 21.90
C ARG A 160 -2.48 0.20 21.70
#